data_AF-A0A8J1ZQZ6-F1
#
_entry.id   AF-A0A8J1ZQZ6-F1
#
_cell.length_a   1.000
_cell.length_b   1.000
_cell.length_c   1.000
_cell.angle_alpha   90.00
_cell.angle_beta   90.00
_cell.angle_gamma   90.00
#
_symmetry.space_group_name_H-M   'P 1'
#
loop_
_entity.id
_entity.type
_entity.pdbx_description
1 polymer ?
#
loop_
_entity_poly.entity_id
_entity_poly.type
_entity_poly.pdbx_seq_one_letter_code
_entity_poly.pdbx_strand_id
1 'polypeptide(L)' 'MSDDGYSASQLRSRYGPGGSEGDASLSASQLRSRHGINNREFKDKGGMNPAIIIVILMAIAGAIAYYLLVMQKAGK' A
#
# COMPACT_ATOMS: atom_id res chain seq x y z
N MET A 1 19.43 37.12 4.37
CA MET A 1 19.64 36.00 3.43
C MET A 1 18.40 36.01 2.55
N SER A 2 18.55 36.45 1.29
CA SER A 2 17.44 36.60 0.34
C SER A 2 17.47 35.44 -0.63
N ASP A 3 16.62 34.45 -0.38
CA ASP A 3 16.32 33.39 -1.34
C ASP A 3 15.41 33.89 -2.50
N ASP A 4 15.08 35.20 -2.53
CA ASP A 4 14.25 35.86 -3.54
C ASP A 4 14.93 35.97 -4.92
N GLY A 5 16.23 35.67 -5.02
CA GLY A 5 17.00 35.79 -6.25
C GLY A 5 16.82 34.62 -7.23
N TYR A 6 16.23 33.50 -6.79
CA TYR A 6 16.07 32.31 -7.62
C TYR A 6 14.62 32.10 -8.01
N SER A 7 14.36 32.04 -9.31
CA SER A 7 13.05 31.64 -9.82
C SER A 7 12.71 30.24 -9.33
N ALA A 8 11.43 29.96 -9.08
CA ALA A 8 10.95 28.63 -8.70
C ALA A 8 11.47 27.52 -9.64
N SER A 9 11.62 27.83 -10.92
CA SER A 9 12.22 26.94 -11.93
C SER A 9 13.71 26.65 -11.68
N GLN A 10 14.47 27.64 -11.20
CA GLN A 10 15.88 27.49 -10.86
C GLN A 10 16.07 26.71 -9.55
N LEU A 11 15.22 26.95 -8.55
CA LEU A 11 15.17 26.14 -7.32
C LEU A 11 14.84 24.68 -7.64
N ARG A 12 13.87 24.45 -8.53
CA ARG A 12 13.51 23.11 -9.01
C ARG A 12 14.63 22.47 -9.82
N SER A 13 15.37 23.24 -10.63
CA SER A 13 16.51 22.71 -11.38
C SER A 13 17.69 22.36 -10.47
N ARG A 14 17.86 23.05 -9.34
CA ARG A 14 18.97 22.83 -8.42
C ARG A 14 18.68 21.71 -7.42
N TYR A 15 17.47 21.67 -6.86
CA TYR A 15 17.07 20.74 -5.79
C TYR A 15 16.10 19.64 -6.26
N GLY A 16 15.67 19.65 -7.52
CA GLY A 16 14.78 18.65 -8.09
C GLY A 16 15.50 17.38 -8.58
N PRO A 17 14.74 16.40 -9.10
CA PRO A 17 15.31 15.16 -9.62
C PRO A 17 16.25 15.44 -10.80
N GLY A 18 17.54 15.11 -10.63
CA GLY A 18 18.58 15.40 -11.63
C GLY A 18 19.27 16.75 -11.45
N GLY A 19 19.03 17.46 -10.34
CA GLY A 19 19.69 18.72 -10.03
C GLY A 19 21.15 18.58 -9.64
N SER A 20 21.86 19.72 -9.65
CA SER A 20 23.29 19.82 -9.41
C SER A 20 23.70 19.69 -7.93
N GLU A 21 22.74 19.75 -7.00
CA GLU A 21 23.00 19.54 -5.57
C GLU A 21 23.16 18.05 -5.27
N GLY A 22 24.18 17.76 -4.47
CA GLY A 22 24.49 16.41 -4.03
C GLY A 22 23.51 15.92 -2.98
N ASP A 23 23.32 14.61 -2.93
CA ASP A 23 22.34 13.98 -2.03
C ASP A 23 22.61 14.23 -0.53
N ALA A 24 23.83 14.62 -0.17
CA ALA A 24 24.22 14.99 1.20
C ALA A 24 23.72 16.37 1.65
N SER A 25 23.40 17.28 0.73
CA SER A 25 22.81 18.60 1.04
C SER A 25 21.28 18.59 0.97
N LEU A 26 20.68 17.49 0.50
CA LEU A 26 19.23 17.34 0.40
C LEU A 26 18.60 16.87 1.71
N SER A 27 17.46 17.45 2.07
CA SER A 27 16.63 16.93 3.15
C SER A 27 16.11 15.53 2.80
N ALA A 28 15.88 14.69 3.81
CA ALA A 28 15.34 13.34 3.64
C ALA A 28 14.03 13.31 2.82
N SER A 29 13.21 14.37 2.86
CA SER A 29 12.00 14.49 2.04
C SER A 29 12.29 14.79 0.56
N GLN A 30 13.34 15.56 0.28
CA GLN A 30 13.79 15.89 -1.08
C GLN A 30 14.50 14.71 -1.73
N LEU A 31 15.34 14.00 -0.96
CA LEU A 31 15.99 12.76 -1.39
C LEU A 31 14.96 11.69 -1.79
N ARG A 32 13.95 11.47 -0.94
CA ARG A 32 12.82 10.58 -1.23
C ARG A 32 12.06 10.99 -2.50
N SER A 33 11.82 12.30 -2.67
CA SER A 33 11.18 12.84 -3.88
C SER A 33 12.03 12.64 -5.13
N ARG A 34 13.36 12.77 -5.03
CA ARG A 34 14.32 12.56 -6.13
C ARG A 34 14.38 11.10 -6.57
N HIS A 35 14.35 10.16 -5.62
CA HIS A 35 14.38 8.72 -5.92
C HIS A 35 12.99 8.10 -6.09
N GLY A 36 11.92 8.91 -6.13
CA GLY A 36 10.56 8.39 -6.29
C GLY A 36 10.09 7.48 -5.15
N ILE A 37 10.72 7.57 -3.98
CA ILE A 37 10.33 6.86 -2.76
C ILE A 37 9.09 7.57 -2.22
N ASN A 38 7.96 7.24 -2.80
CA ASN A 38 6.66 7.68 -2.33
C ASN A 38 6.46 7.11 -0.93
N ASN A 39 6.15 7.97 0.04
CA ASN A 39 5.95 7.67 1.47
C ASN A 39 4.71 6.78 1.75
N ARG A 40 4.33 5.93 0.80
CA ARG A 40 3.11 5.11 0.71
C ARG A 40 3.38 3.67 0.27
N GLU A 41 4.64 3.22 0.19
CA GLU A 41 4.94 1.84 -0.20
C GLU A 41 4.62 0.78 0.89
N PHE A 42 4.18 1.22 2.07
CA PHE A 42 3.53 0.38 3.08
C PHE A 42 2.00 0.39 2.97
N LYS A 43 1.41 0.86 1.85
CA LYS A 43 -0.03 0.74 1.65
C LYS A 43 -0.35 -0.72 1.37
N ASP A 44 -0.57 -1.45 2.45
CA ASP A 44 -1.26 -2.73 2.58
C ASP A 44 -1.31 -3.53 1.29
N LYS A 45 -0.30 -4.38 1.07
CA LYS A 45 -0.42 -5.44 0.09
C LYS A 45 -1.53 -6.39 0.53
N GLY A 46 -2.74 -6.11 0.04
CA GLY A 46 -3.78 -7.10 -0.23
C GLY A 46 -4.11 -8.05 0.91
N GLY A 47 -4.51 -7.53 2.07
CA GLY A 47 -5.24 -8.35 3.04
C GLY A 47 -6.59 -8.78 2.44
N MET A 48 -6.87 -10.08 2.42
CA MET A 48 -8.20 -10.57 2.02
C MET A 48 -9.25 -9.93 2.93
N ASN A 49 -10.26 -9.29 2.33
CA ASN A 49 -11.32 -8.61 3.08
C ASN A 49 -11.90 -9.61 4.11
N PRO A 50 -11.96 -9.27 5.42
CA PRO A 50 -12.47 -10.17 6.45
C PRO A 50 -13.89 -10.69 6.16
N ALA A 51 -14.71 -9.94 5.40
CA ALA A 51 -16.01 -10.40 4.95
C ALA A 51 -15.93 -11.66 4.06
N ILE A 52 -14.91 -11.77 3.20
CA ILE A 52 -14.69 -12.92 2.31
C ILE A 52 -14.35 -14.16 3.15
N ILE A 53 -13.54 -14.00 4.20
CA ILE A 53 -13.17 -15.08 5.12
C ILE A 53 -14.43 -15.63 5.80
N ILE A 54 -15.32 -14.76 6.30
CA ILE A 54 -16.57 -15.16 6.96
C ILE A 54 -17.49 -15.92 6.00
N VAL A 55 -17.64 -15.45 4.76
CA VAL A 55 -18.47 -16.12 3.74
C VAL A 55 -17.96 -17.53 3.45
N ILE A 56 -16.65 -17.71 3.30
CA ILE A 56 -16.05 -19.03 3.06
C ILE A 56 -16.30 -19.97 4.25
N LEU A 57 -16.11 -19.49 5.48
CA LEU A 57 -16.34 -20.29 6.68
C LEU A 57 -17.81 -20.74 6.81
N MET A 58 -18.76 -19.84 6.54
CA MET A 58 -20.19 -20.17 6.57
C MET A 58 -20.57 -21.18 5.48
N ALA A 59 -19.98 -21.07 4.28
CA ALA A 59 -20.23 -22.03 3.21
C ALA A 59 -19.75 -23.45 3.59
N ILE A 60 -18.55 -23.56 4.18
CA ILE A 60 -18.00 -24.85 4.63
C ILE A 60 -18.85 -25.43 5.76
N ALA A 61 -19.20 -24.64 6.78
CA ALA A 61 -20.01 -25.08 7.89
C ALA A 61 -21.41 -25.56 7.43
N GLY A 62 -22.04 -24.82 6.52
CA GLY A 62 -23.32 -25.19 5.93
C GLY A 62 -23.26 -26.49 5.14
N ALA A 63 -22.21 -26.70 4.33
CA ALA A 63 -22.01 -27.92 3.56
C ALA A 63 -21.83 -29.15 4.46
N ILE A 64 -21.03 -29.02 5.54
CA ILE A 64 -20.84 -30.09 6.53
C ILE A 64 -22.16 -30.42 7.22
N ALA A 65 -22.88 -29.41 7.72
CA ALA A 65 -24.16 -29.60 8.39
C ALA A 65 -25.19 -30.29 7.47
N TYR A 66 -25.26 -29.87 6.21
CA TYR A 66 -26.12 -30.47 5.21
C TYR A 66 -25.76 -31.95 4.97
N TYR A 67 -24.47 -32.25 4.78
CA TYR A 67 -24.00 -33.61 4.56
C TYR A 67 -24.34 -34.53 5.75
N LEU A 68 -24.13 -34.06 6.98
CA LEU A 68 -24.46 -34.81 8.19
C LEU A 68 -25.97 -35.07 8.31
N LEU A 69 -26.82 -34.10 7.98
CA LEU A 69 -28.27 -34.30 7.97
C LEU A 69 -28.72 -35.32 6.93
N VAL A 70 -28.11 -35.31 5.74
CA VAL A 70 -28.41 -36.29 4.69
C VAL A 70 -28.00 -37.70 5.12
N MET A 71 -26.82 -37.86 5.71
CA MET A 71 -26.35 -39.14 6.29
C MET A 71 -27.29 -39.64 7.39
N GLN A 72 -27.75 -38.78 8.28
CA GLN A 72 -28.69 -39.16 9.35
C GLN A 72 -30.06 -39.62 8.82
N LYS A 73 -30.51 -39.06 7.69
CA LYS A 73 -31.77 -39.47 7.05
C LYS A 73 -31.62 -40.75 6.22
N ALA A 74 -30.46 -40.99 5.62
CA ALA A 74 -30.22 -42.18 4.80
C ALA A 74 -29.96 -43.45 5.63
N GLY A 75 -29.54 -43.31 6.89
CA GLY A 75 -29.29 -44.42 7.81
C GLY A 75 -30.50 -44.90 8.62
N LYS A 76 -31.69 -44.35 8.39
CA LYS A 76 -32.97 -44.81 8.97
C LYS A 76 -33.88 -45.33 7.86
#